data_AF-A0A6A4ZEQ9-F1
#
_entry.id   AF-A0A6A4ZEQ9-F1
#
_cell.length_a   1.000
_cell.length_b   1.000
_cell.length_c   1.000
_cell.angle_alpha   90.00
_cell.angle_beta   90.00
_cell.angle_gamma   90.00
#
_symmetry.space_group_name_H-M   'P 1'
#
loop_
_entity.id
_entity.type
_entity.pdbx_description
1 polymer ?
#
loop_
_entity_poly.entity_id
_entity_poly.type
_entity_poly.pdbx_seq_one_letter_code
_entity_poly.pdbx_strand_id
1 'polypeptide(L)'
;MIAADFGFKSAILCTLVLYIKYVLTTLVGAQKNERAGLRAPEDTPDQKQNFGLVVDHPEEDLQKARVEAARWSRIVANDLENLPFGLIVVWASILVGGDSGVVGISMIV
;
A
#
# COMPACT_ATOMS: atom_id res chain seq x y z
N MET A 1 -22.87 1.59 -24.73
CA MET A 1 -22.45 2.62 -23.77
C MET A 1 -22.81 2.08 -22.39
N ILE A 2 -21.83 1.79 -21.52
CA ILE A 2 -22.14 1.34 -20.16
C ILE A 2 -22.77 2.54 -19.45
N ALA A 3 -24.03 2.43 -19.03
CA ALA A 3 -24.68 3.48 -18.27
C ALA A 3 -23.94 3.64 -16.93
N ALA A 4 -23.72 4.87 -16.48
CA ALA A 4 -23.12 5.14 -15.17
C ALA A 4 -24.11 4.78 -14.05
N ASP A 5 -24.17 3.50 -13.76
CA ASP A 5 -24.99 2.87 -12.74
C ASP A 5 -24.28 2.86 -11.39
N PHE A 6 -24.93 2.29 -10.38
CA PHE A 6 -24.44 2.32 -9.00
C PHE A 6 -23.08 1.62 -8.87
N GLY A 7 -22.95 0.40 -9.41
CA GLY A 7 -21.71 -0.37 -9.39
C GLY A 7 -20.54 0.36 -10.04
N PHE A 8 -20.75 0.99 -11.20
CA PHE A 8 -19.70 1.75 -11.89
C PHE A 8 -19.24 2.96 -11.08
N LYS A 9 -20.17 3.73 -10.49
CA LYS A 9 -19.84 4.90 -9.66
C LYS A 9 -19.10 4.50 -8.38
N SER A 10 -19.56 3.44 -7.71
CA SER A 10 -18.90 2.91 -6.52
C SER A 10 -17.49 2.41 -6.83
N ALA A 11 -17.30 1.68 -7.94
CA ALA A 11 -15.98 1.21 -8.36
C ALA A 11 -15.00 2.37 -8.62
N ILE A 12 -15.43 3.45 -9.28
CA ILE A 12 -14.59 4.64 -9.49
C ILE A 12 -14.17 5.27 -8.16
N LEU A 13 -15.14 5.55 -7.29
CA LEU A 13 -14.87 6.23 -6.02
C LEU A 13 -13.96 5.39 -5.12
N CYS A 14 -14.25 4.11 -4.98
CA CYS A 14 -13.43 3.20 -4.18
C CYS A 14 -12.04 2.99 -4.79
N THR A 15 -11.92 2.89 -6.12
CA THR A 15 -10.60 2.83 -6.78
C THR A 15 -9.76 4.07 -6.44
N LEU A 16 -10.35 5.27 -6.50
CA LEU A 16 -9.66 6.51 -6.15
C LEU A 16 -9.23 6.53 -4.68
N VAL A 17 -10.13 6.16 -3.76
CA VAL A 17 -9.84 6.12 -2.31
C VAL A 17 -8.74 5.11 -2.01
N LEU A 18 -8.80 3.92 -2.60
CA LEU A 18 -7.78 2.88 -2.45
C LEU A 18 -6.43 3.29 -3.03
N TYR A 19 -6.42 4.02 -4.15
CA TYR A 19 -5.20 4.57 -4.71
C TYR A 19 -4.57 5.63 -3.80
N ILE A 20 -5.37 6.56 -3.26
CA ILE A 20 -4.90 7.54 -2.27
C ILE A 20 -4.33 6.82 -1.05
N LYS A 21 -5.04 5.81 -0.52
CA LYS A 21 -4.56 4.97 0.58
C LYS A 21 -3.20 4.36 0.24
N TYR A 22 -3.05 3.72 -0.92
CA TYR A 22 -1.80 3.12 -1.38
C TYR A 22 -0.63 4.12 -1.45
N VAL A 23 -0.88 5.32 -2.00
CA VAL A 23 0.14 6.39 -2.05
C VAL A 23 0.55 6.79 -0.64
N LEU A 24 -0.40 7.02 0.27
CA LEU A 24 -0.11 7.40 1.65
C LEU A 24 0.63 6.27 2.41
N THR A 25 0.22 5.00 2.25
CA THR A 25 0.88 3.88 2.93
C THR A 25 2.32 3.69 2.44
N THR A 26 2.56 3.88 1.14
CA THR A 26 3.90 3.79 0.55
C THR A 26 4.80 4.95 1.00
N LEU A 27 4.28 6.19 1.06
CA LEU A 27 5.03 7.35 1.55
C LEU A 27 5.43 7.20 3.03
N VAL A 28 4.49 6.76 3.87
CA VAL A 28 4.81 6.52 5.30
C VAL A 28 5.80 5.37 5.44
N GLY A 29 5.62 4.27 4.70
CA GLY A 29 6.56 3.15 4.69
C GLY A 29 7.98 3.57 4.30
N ALA A 30 8.11 4.43 3.28
CA ALA A 30 9.38 4.98 2.85
C ALA A 30 10.08 5.81 3.97
N GLN A 31 9.33 6.65 4.67
CA GLN A 31 9.86 7.40 5.83
C GLN A 31 10.31 6.48 6.97
N LYS A 32 9.60 5.38 7.21
CA LYS A 32 10.00 4.39 8.23
C LYS A 32 11.27 3.63 7.83
N ASN A 33 11.42 3.28 6.55
CA ASN A 33 12.64 2.65 6.03
C ASN A 33 13.85 3.58 6.14
N GLU A 34 13.68 4.88 5.92
CA GLU A 34 14.75 5.87 6.14
C GLU A 34 15.17 5.92 7.61
N ARG A 35 14.23 6.07 8.54
CA ARG A 35 14.56 6.08 9.99
C ARG A 35 15.22 4.79 10.48
N ALA A 36 14.94 3.66 9.83
CA ALA A 36 15.54 2.37 10.15
C ALA A 36 16.93 2.16 9.51
N GLY A 37 17.43 3.11 8.70
CA GLY A 37 18.71 2.99 7.98
C GLY A 37 18.70 1.84 6.97
N LEU A 38 17.56 1.66 6.27
CA LEU A 38 17.33 0.61 5.26
C LEU A 38 17.33 1.16 3.83
N ARG A 39 17.45 2.47 3.66
CA ARG A 39 17.53 3.11 2.33
C ARG A 39 18.86 2.84 1.63
N ALA A 40 19.03 3.23 0.39
CA ALA A 40 20.35 3.16 -0.21
C ALA A 40 21.21 4.36 0.24
N PRO A 41 22.54 4.21 0.40
CA PRO A 41 23.41 5.29 0.88
C PRO A 41 23.43 6.52 -0.03
N GLU A 42 23.13 6.37 -1.31
CA GLU A 42 22.95 7.47 -2.25
C GLU A 42 21.74 8.37 -1.92
N ASP A 43 20.70 7.81 -1.28
CA ASP A 43 19.49 8.57 -0.92
C ASP A 43 19.66 9.30 0.42
N THR A 44 20.55 8.81 1.29
CA THR A 44 20.72 9.31 2.67
C THR A 44 22.19 9.27 3.08
N PRO A 45 23.03 10.17 2.52
CA PRO A 45 24.47 10.17 2.77
C PRO A 45 24.84 10.46 4.23
N ASP A 46 23.96 11.15 4.96
CA ASP A 46 24.19 11.57 6.35
C ASP A 46 23.76 10.52 7.40
N GLN A 47 23.02 9.47 7.00
CA GLN A 47 22.62 8.40 7.91
C GLN A 47 23.61 7.24 7.90
N LYS A 48 23.85 6.66 9.08
CA LYS A 48 24.55 5.38 9.21
C LYS A 48 23.70 4.25 8.63
N GLN A 49 23.88 4.06 7.33
CA GLN A 49 23.25 3.07 6.49
C GLN A 49 23.90 1.72 6.71
N ASN A 50 23.19 0.80 7.39
CA ASN A 50 23.76 -0.49 7.74
C ASN A 50 23.02 -1.67 7.10
N PHE A 51 21.93 -1.48 6.34
CA PHE A 51 21.13 -2.55 5.69
C PHE A 51 20.82 -3.77 6.59
N GLY A 52 20.87 -3.62 7.90
CA GLY A 52 20.79 -4.74 8.85
C GLY A 52 22.06 -5.60 9.01
N LEU A 53 23.17 -5.30 8.33
CA LEU A 53 24.41 -6.09 8.30
C LEU A 53 25.37 -5.86 9.48
N VAL A 54 25.31 -4.69 10.14
CA VAL A 54 26.16 -4.41 11.32
C VAL A 54 25.35 -4.61 12.60
N VAL A 55 25.81 -5.55 13.43
CA VAL A 55 25.23 -6.01 14.70
C VAL A 55 26.00 -5.44 15.90
N ASP A 56 26.62 -4.27 15.75
CA ASP A 56 27.20 -3.58 16.91
C ASP A 56 26.03 -3.05 17.74
N HIS A 57 25.93 -3.52 18.98
CA HIS A 57 24.87 -3.27 19.98
C HIS A 57 23.96 -2.09 19.60
N PRO A 58 22.91 -2.35 18.80
CA PRO A 58 22.16 -1.27 18.19
C PRO A 58 21.42 -0.54 19.31
N GLU A 59 21.56 0.78 19.33
CA GLU A 59 20.81 1.67 20.21
C GLU A 59 19.32 1.26 20.18
N GLU A 60 18.67 1.21 21.35
CA GLU A 60 17.28 0.73 21.46
C GLU A 60 16.34 1.40 20.43
N ASP A 61 16.60 2.66 20.11
CA ASP A 61 15.80 3.44 19.19
C ASP A 61 15.92 2.97 17.73
N LEU A 62 17.10 2.48 17.33
CA LEU A 62 17.30 1.89 16.00
C LEU A 62 16.54 0.56 15.89
N GLN A 63 16.52 -0.24 16.96
CA GLN A 63 15.74 -1.49 16.99
C GLN A 63 14.24 -1.22 16.91
N LYS A 64 13.73 -0.23 17.65
CA LYS A 64 12.33 0.20 17.56
C LYS A 64 11.99 0.67 16.13
N ALA A 65 12.86 1.47 15.51
CA ALA A 65 12.67 1.92 14.13
C ALA A 65 12.63 0.76 13.13
N ARG A 66 13.46 -0.26 13.29
CA ARG A 66 13.46 -1.46 12.43
C ARG A 66 12.20 -2.30 12.59
N VAL A 67 11.71 -2.50 13.81
CA VAL A 67 10.44 -3.20 14.05
C VAL A 67 9.27 -2.45 13.40
N GLU A 68 9.27 -1.12 13.52
CA GLU A 68 8.26 -0.29 12.87
C GLU A 68 8.35 -0.39 11.34
N ALA A 69 9.54 -0.27 10.75
CA ALA A 69 9.75 -0.43 9.32
C ALA A 69 9.29 -1.80 8.81
N ALA A 70 9.60 -2.88 9.54
CA ALA A 70 9.15 -4.23 9.20
C ALA A 70 7.62 -4.36 9.22
N ARG A 71 6.95 -3.72 10.19
CA ARG A 71 5.48 -3.67 10.22
C ARG A 71 4.92 -2.93 9.00
N TRP A 72 5.48 -1.76 8.66
CA TRP A 72 5.03 -0.98 7.51
C TRP A 72 5.29 -1.69 6.18
N SER A 73 6.40 -2.40 6.05
CA SER A 73 6.69 -3.24 4.89
C SER A 73 5.59 -4.30 4.66
N ARG A 74 5.10 -4.94 5.72
CA ARG A 74 3.99 -5.90 5.64
C ARG A 74 2.67 -5.24 5.21
N ILE A 75 2.39 -4.02 5.67
CA ILE A 75 1.20 -3.26 5.27
C ILE A 75 1.25 -2.96 3.76
N VAL A 76 2.39 -2.45 3.28
CA VAL A 76 2.57 -2.14 1.84
C VAL A 76 2.52 -3.42 0.99
N ALA A 77 3.14 -4.51 1.45
CA ALA A 77 3.08 -5.80 0.76
C ALA A 77 1.63 -6.32 0.65
N ASN A 78 0.86 -6.23 1.74
CA ASN A 78 -0.55 -6.60 1.72
C ASN A 78 -1.37 -5.77 0.72
N ASP A 79 -1.11 -4.46 0.62
CA ASP A 79 -1.74 -3.59 -0.38
C ASP A 79 -1.37 -4.04 -1.81
N LEU A 80 -0.10 -4.36 -2.07
CA LEU A 80 0.39 -4.81 -3.38
C LEU A 80 -0.12 -6.20 -3.78
N GLU A 81 -0.37 -7.08 -2.82
CA GLU A 81 -0.91 -8.43 -3.07
C GLU A 81 -2.43 -8.39 -3.34
N ASN A 82 -3.18 -7.51 -2.67
CA ASN A 82 -4.65 -7.53 -2.68
C ASN A 82 -5.29 -6.48 -3.59
N LEU A 83 -4.79 -5.24 -3.60
CA LEU A 83 -5.44 -4.15 -4.33
C LEU A 83 -5.45 -4.40 -5.85
N PRO A 84 -4.34 -4.79 -6.51
CA PRO A 84 -4.35 -5.00 -7.96
C PRO A 84 -5.34 -6.07 -8.35
N PHE A 85 -5.35 -7.20 -7.64
CA PHE A 85 -6.25 -8.31 -7.94
C PHE A 85 -7.72 -7.93 -7.70
N GLY A 86 -8.03 -7.31 -6.56
CA GLY A 86 -9.39 -6.86 -6.25
C GLY A 86 -9.94 -5.88 -7.28
N LEU A 87 -9.15 -4.89 -7.69
CA LEU A 87 -9.54 -3.92 -8.70
C LEU A 87 -9.76 -4.59 -10.07
N ILE A 88 -8.87 -5.49 -10.50
CA ILE A 88 -9.02 -6.21 -11.76
C ILE A 88 -10.33 -7.00 -11.79
N VAL A 89 -10.66 -7.72 -10.71
CA VAL A 89 -11.89 -8.53 -10.62
C VAL A 89 -13.14 -7.66 -10.69
N VAL A 90 -13.16 -6.53 -9.96
CA VAL A 90 -14.30 -5.61 -9.95
C VAL A 90 -14.52 -5.01 -11.33
N TRP A 91 -13.47 -4.50 -11.96
CA TRP A 91 -13.56 -3.90 -13.29
C TRP A 91 -13.94 -4.94 -14.35
N ALA A 92 -13.42 -6.17 -14.27
CA ALA A 92 -13.84 -7.25 -15.14
C ALA A 92 -15.33 -7.61 -14.97
N SER A 93 -15.82 -7.66 -13.73
CA SER A 93 -17.24 -7.91 -13.42
C SER A 93 -18.16 -6.87 -14.06
N ILE A 94 -17.78 -5.59 -13.99
CA ILE A 94 -18.53 -4.50 -14.63
C ILE A 94 -18.53 -4.66 -16.16
N LEU A 95 -17.39 -4.95 -16.77
CA LEU A 95 -17.26 -5.05 -18.22
C LEU A 95 -18.05 -6.21 -18.83
N VAL A 96 -18.25 -7.29 -18.08
CA VAL A 96 -19.07 -8.45 -18.49
C VAL A 96 -20.57 -8.23 -18.22
N GLY A 97 -20.95 -7.09 -17.61
CA GLY A 97 -22.34 -6.77 -17.30
C GLY A 97 -22.86 -7.44 -16.03
N GLY A 98 -22.00 -7.58 -15.02
CA GLY A 98 -22.39 -8.06 -13.69
C GLY A 98 -23.43 -7.16 -13.02
N ASP A 99 -24.14 -7.70 -12.02
CA ASP A 99 -25.20 -6.97 -11.33
C ASP A 99 -24.65 -5.73 -10.60
N SER A 100 -25.22 -4.56 -10.94
CA SER A 100 -24.80 -3.26 -10.43
C SER A 100 -24.92 -3.13 -8.92
N GLY A 101 -25.98 -3.70 -8.35
CA GLY A 101 -26.25 -3.65 -6.91
C GLY A 101 -25.23 -4.47 -6.14
N VAL A 102 -24.98 -5.70 -6.59
CA VAL A 102 -23.97 -6.60 -6.01
C VAL A 102 -22.58 -5.98 -6.10
N VAL A 103 -22.16 -5.54 -7.30
CA VAL A 103 -20.83 -4.92 -7.47
C VAL A 103 -20.69 -3.66 -6.62
N GLY A 104 -21.72 -2.82 -6.56
CA GLY A 104 -21.68 -1.59 -5.78
C GLY A 104 -21.56 -1.83 -4.28
N ILE A 105 -22.28 -2.84 -3.74
CA ILE A 105 -22.18 -3.22 -2.32
C ILE A 105 -20.81 -3.85 -2.02
N SER A 106 -20.33 -4.75 -2.89
CA SER A 106 -19.02 -5.40 -2.74
C SER A 106 -17.83 -4.44 -2.75
N MET A 107 -17.99 -3.23 -3.30
CA MET A 107 -16.94 -2.20 -3.26
C MET A 107 -16.93 -1.39 -1.97
N ILE A 108 -18.03 -1.38 -1.22
CA ILE A 108 -18.19 -0.56 -0.01
C ILE A 108 -17.91 -1.38 1.26
N VAL A 109 -18.26 -2.67 1.24
CA VAL A 109 -18.14 -3.61 2.35
C VAL A 109 -16.85 -4.42 2.23
#